data_AF-A0A522E1Q7-F1
#
_entry.id   AF-A0A522E1Q7-F1
#
_cell.length_a   1.000
_cell.length_b   1.000
_cell.length_c   1.000
_cell.angle_alpha   90.00
_cell.angle_beta   90.00
_cell.angle_gamma   90.00
#
_symmetry.space_group_name_H-M   'P 1'
#
loop_
_entity.id
_entity.type
_entity.pdbx_description
1 polymer ?
#
loop_
_entity_poly.entity_id
_entity_poly.type
_entity_poly.pdbx_seq_one_letter_code
_entity_poly.pdbx_strand_id
1 'polypeptide(L)'
;ILKGLWDEYGASMTVDQVAQSLLNDEDRRVVDMGHQLFAFTSVGEYGRFFNGDNNINFNNPLTCLELEELKGRAHLQQVVLLILIYQIQQAMYLGNRDQRKILFIDEAWDLLAKGNIARFIETGYRRFRKYNGAAITITQSLNDLYNSPSGVAIAENSANLYLLYQKPETIQSIKNQNRLMIGEGGYTFLKSVHTVTGAYSEIFFITSYGAGIGRLMVDRYTKLLYSTHPDDIREIAQRTRRGMTTAEAIEDILNS
;
A
#
# COMPACT_ATOMS: atom_id res chain seq x y z
N ILE A 1 -14.43 19.97 24.28
CA ILE A 1 -14.29 20.51 22.91
C ILE A 1 -14.76 19.49 21.86
N LEU A 2 -13.97 18.47 21.50
CA LEU A 2 -14.29 17.57 20.36
C LEU A 2 -15.69 16.94 20.41
N LYS A 3 -16.11 16.38 21.55
CA LYS A 3 -17.44 15.79 21.70
C LYS A 3 -18.56 16.83 21.50
N GLY A 4 -18.39 18.04 22.04
CA GLY A 4 -19.39 19.11 21.89
C GLY A 4 -19.54 19.56 20.44
N LEU A 5 -18.42 19.72 19.73
CA LEU A 5 -18.44 20.02 18.29
C LEU A 5 -19.08 18.89 17.47
N TRP A 6 -18.81 17.62 17.83
CA TRP A 6 -19.46 16.50 17.17
C TRP A 6 -20.97 16.46 17.44
N ASP A 7 -21.41 16.74 18.66
CA ASP A 7 -22.82 16.77 19.02
C ASP A 7 -23.57 17.91 18.29
N GLU A 8 -22.88 19.00 17.93
CA GLU A 8 -23.43 20.15 17.20
C GLU A 8 -23.40 19.98 15.67
N TYR A 9 -22.24 19.62 15.10
CA TYR A 9 -22.01 19.60 13.66
C TYR A 9 -22.05 18.20 13.04
N GLY A 10 -21.88 17.15 13.84
CA GLY A 10 -21.84 15.77 13.36
C GLY A 10 -20.85 15.57 12.21
N ALA A 11 -21.32 14.98 11.11
CA ALA A 11 -20.51 14.73 9.91
C ALA A 11 -20.05 16.00 9.17
N SER A 12 -20.63 17.17 9.47
CA SER A 12 -20.23 18.46 8.90
C SER A 12 -19.14 19.16 9.72
N MET A 13 -18.63 18.51 10.77
CA MET A 13 -17.57 19.07 11.61
C MET A 13 -16.27 19.23 10.80
N THR A 14 -15.67 20.43 10.84
CA THR A 14 -14.43 20.75 10.11
C THR A 14 -13.24 20.98 11.04
N VAL A 15 -12.03 20.94 10.47
CA VAL A 15 -10.80 21.28 11.21
C VAL A 15 -10.82 22.73 11.67
N ASP A 16 -11.45 23.64 10.90
CA ASP A 16 -11.58 25.06 11.24
C ASP A 16 -12.35 25.26 12.56
N GLN A 17 -13.47 24.56 12.72
CA GLN A 17 -14.27 24.63 13.93
C GLN A 17 -13.50 24.09 15.15
N VAL A 18 -12.75 23.00 14.96
CA VAL A 18 -11.88 22.46 16.01
C VAL A 18 -10.79 23.45 16.39
N ALA A 19 -10.08 24.02 15.41
CA ALA A 19 -9.02 24.99 15.64
C ALA A 19 -9.56 26.25 16.35
N GLN A 20 -10.68 26.81 15.88
CA GLN A 20 -11.28 28.00 16.49
C GLN A 20 -11.74 27.73 17.94
N SER A 21 -12.33 26.56 18.20
CA SER A 21 -12.75 26.21 19.56
C SER A 21 -11.56 26.03 20.50
N LEU A 22 -10.41 25.54 20.02
CA LEU A 22 -9.19 25.41 20.81
C LEU A 22 -8.53 26.77 21.09
N LEU A 23 -8.55 27.68 20.11
CA LEU A 23 -7.99 29.04 20.25
C LEU A 23 -8.77 29.92 21.23
N ASN A 24 -10.04 29.61 21.48
CA ASN A 24 -10.91 30.33 22.41
C ASN A 24 -10.85 29.78 23.85
N ASP A 25 -9.99 28.78 24.13
CA ASP A 25 -9.85 28.19 25.47
C ASP A 25 -9.02 29.08 26.41
N GLU A 26 -9.29 29.00 27.71
CA GLU A 26 -8.53 29.75 28.72
C GLU A 26 -7.15 29.12 29.02
N ASP A 27 -6.99 27.81 28.81
CA ASP A 27 -5.73 27.12 29.01
C ASP A 27 -4.81 27.32 27.79
N ARG A 28 -3.69 27.99 28.03
CA ARG A 28 -2.67 28.26 27.00
C ARG A 28 -2.21 27.00 26.26
N ARG A 29 -2.15 25.84 26.92
CA ARG A 29 -1.74 24.57 26.27
C ARG A 29 -2.74 24.12 25.21
N VAL A 30 -4.02 24.40 25.43
CA VAL A 30 -5.11 24.10 24.49
C VAL A 30 -5.05 25.07 23.32
N VAL A 31 -4.82 26.35 23.59
CA VAL A 31 -4.60 27.39 22.56
C VAL A 31 -3.40 27.04 21.67
N ASP A 32 -2.29 26.58 22.26
CA ASP A 32 -1.10 26.14 21.51
C ASP A 32 -1.44 24.98 20.54
N MET A 33 -2.31 24.04 20.94
CA MET A 33 -2.81 23.00 20.02
C MET A 33 -3.65 23.59 18.88
N GLY A 34 -4.48 24.60 19.15
CA GLY A 34 -5.22 25.33 18.14
C GLY A 34 -4.31 25.94 17.07
N HIS A 35 -3.20 26.56 17.49
CA HIS A 35 -2.18 27.07 16.57
C HIS A 35 -1.49 25.97 15.75
N GLN A 36 -1.21 24.80 16.35
CA GLN A 36 -0.61 23.66 15.64
C GLN A 36 -1.51 23.09 14.54
N LEU A 37 -2.83 23.25 14.65
CA LEU A 37 -3.78 22.81 13.62
C LEU A 37 -3.84 23.74 12.41
N PHE A 38 -3.23 24.94 12.46
CA PHE A 38 -3.33 25.95 11.40
C PHE A 38 -3.07 25.37 10.00
N ALA A 39 -2.03 24.54 9.82
CA ALA A 39 -1.69 23.95 8.53
C ALA A 39 -2.82 23.10 7.91
N PHE A 40 -3.75 22.58 8.73
CA PHE A 40 -4.86 21.71 8.32
C PHE A 40 -6.21 22.45 8.23
N THR A 41 -6.27 23.71 8.68
CA THR A 41 -7.44 24.59 8.47
C THR A 41 -7.60 24.95 7.00
N SER A 42 -8.77 25.43 6.59
CA SER A 42 -9.09 25.79 5.20
C SER A 42 -8.15 26.84 4.60
N VAL A 43 -7.52 27.65 5.44
CA VAL A 43 -6.52 28.67 5.07
C VAL A 43 -5.08 28.16 5.13
N GLY A 44 -4.85 26.96 5.67
CA GLY A 44 -3.55 26.32 5.77
C GLY A 44 -3.15 25.56 4.50
N GLU A 45 -1.86 25.22 4.39
CA GLU A 45 -1.28 24.51 3.24
C GLU A 45 -2.00 23.19 2.90
N TYR A 46 -2.45 22.47 3.92
CA TYR A 46 -3.13 21.17 3.78
C TYR A 46 -4.65 21.28 3.83
N GLY A 47 -5.21 22.48 4.00
CA GLY A 47 -6.65 22.71 4.17
C GLY A 47 -7.51 22.05 3.10
N ARG A 48 -7.07 22.11 1.84
CA ARG A 48 -7.76 21.54 0.68
C ARG A 48 -8.04 20.03 0.76
N PHE A 49 -7.33 19.29 1.61
CA PHE A 49 -7.48 17.84 1.76
C PHE A 49 -8.49 17.45 2.84
N PHE A 50 -8.78 18.35 3.79
CA PHE A 50 -9.57 18.05 4.98
C PHE A 50 -10.83 18.90 5.11
N ASN A 51 -10.96 19.95 4.30
CA ASN A 51 -12.12 20.83 4.29
C ASN A 51 -12.95 20.57 3.03
N GLY A 52 -14.09 19.91 3.22
CA GLY A 52 -15.02 19.49 2.17
C GLY A 52 -15.75 18.21 2.57
N ASP A 53 -16.71 17.79 1.75
CA ASP A 53 -17.43 16.55 1.97
C ASP A 53 -16.51 15.34 1.77
N ASN A 54 -16.62 14.35 2.66
CA ASN A 54 -15.93 13.08 2.49
C ASN A 54 -16.46 12.36 1.24
N ASN A 55 -15.59 12.19 0.24
CA ASN A 55 -15.90 11.55 -1.03
C ASN A 55 -15.32 10.13 -1.17
N ILE A 56 -14.72 9.58 -0.11
CA ILE A 56 -14.06 8.27 -0.14
C ILE A 56 -15.06 7.16 0.23
N ASN A 57 -15.19 6.16 -0.64
CA ASN A 57 -16.04 4.98 -0.42
C ASN A 57 -15.21 3.69 -0.36
N PHE A 58 -15.17 3.07 0.81
CA PHE A 58 -14.48 1.79 1.07
C PHE A 58 -15.36 0.55 0.88
N ASN A 59 -16.63 0.70 0.49
CA ASN A 59 -17.53 -0.43 0.21
C ASN A 59 -17.38 -0.99 -1.21
N ASN A 60 -16.49 -0.41 -2.01
CA ASN A 60 -16.23 -0.88 -3.36
C ASN A 60 -15.48 -2.24 -3.35
N PRO A 61 -15.73 -3.14 -4.32
CA PRO A 61 -15.00 -4.41 -4.43
C PRO A 61 -13.49 -4.25 -4.60
N LEU A 62 -13.05 -3.14 -5.20
CA LEU A 62 -11.66 -2.73 -5.32
C LEU A 62 -11.56 -1.25 -4.95
N THR A 63 -10.70 -0.94 -4.00
CA THR A 63 -10.34 0.43 -3.63
C THR A 63 -8.83 0.57 -3.78
N CYS A 64 -8.39 1.44 -4.69
CA CYS A 64 -6.99 1.76 -4.89
C CYS A 64 -6.69 3.12 -4.26
N LEU A 65 -5.62 3.21 -3.48
CA LEU A 65 -5.20 4.43 -2.79
C LEU A 65 -3.78 4.78 -3.25
N GLU A 66 -3.68 5.80 -4.11
CA GLU A 66 -2.39 6.28 -4.60
C GLU A 66 -1.81 7.31 -3.61
N LEU A 67 -0.56 7.11 -3.20
CA LEU A 67 0.10 7.89 -2.15
C LEU A 67 1.38 8.59 -2.64
N GLU A 68 1.73 8.45 -3.91
CA GLU A 68 2.95 9.03 -4.48
C GLU A 68 3.03 10.55 -4.27
N GLU A 69 1.94 11.29 -4.54
CA GLU A 69 1.90 12.75 -4.37
C GLU A 69 2.09 13.22 -2.91
N LEU A 70 1.93 12.32 -1.94
CA LEU A 70 2.10 12.63 -0.52
C LEU A 70 3.54 12.46 -0.03
N LYS A 71 4.41 11.77 -0.79
CA LYS A 71 5.80 11.49 -0.37
C LYS A 71 6.60 12.78 -0.09
N GLY A 72 6.32 13.87 -0.80
CA GLY A 72 6.97 15.16 -0.59
C GLY A 72 6.50 15.94 0.65
N ARG A 73 5.47 15.47 1.37
CA ARG A 73 4.78 16.19 2.46
C ARG A 73 4.64 15.31 3.69
N ALA A 74 5.75 15.07 4.40
CA ALA A 74 5.83 14.07 5.48
C ALA A 74 4.72 14.20 6.55
N HIS A 75 4.39 15.42 6.99
CA HIS A 75 3.33 15.66 7.98
C HIS A 75 1.94 15.29 7.44
N LEU A 76 1.61 15.72 6.23
CA LEU A 76 0.35 15.36 5.57
C LEU A 76 0.26 13.85 5.35
N GLN A 77 1.34 13.24 4.84
CA GLN A 77 1.42 11.82 4.60
C GLN A 77 1.14 11.01 5.87
N GLN A 78 1.70 11.42 7.01
CA GLN A 78 1.47 10.74 8.28
C GLN A 78 0.00 10.80 8.72
N VAL A 79 -0.65 11.95 8.60
CA VAL A 79 -2.07 12.11 8.95
C VAL A 79 -2.96 11.26 8.03
N VAL A 80 -2.73 11.32 6.71
CA VAL A 80 -3.48 10.53 5.74
C VAL A 80 -3.31 9.03 6.00
N LEU A 81 -2.07 8.56 6.23
CA LEU A 81 -1.81 7.15 6.53
C LEU A 81 -2.51 6.69 7.80
N LEU A 82 -2.58 7.50 8.85
CA LEU A 82 -3.33 7.17 10.06
C LEU A 82 -4.83 7.03 9.81
N ILE A 83 -5.41 7.93 9.02
CA ILE A 83 -6.83 7.86 8.61
C ILE A 83 -7.08 6.60 7.79
N LEU A 84 -6.22 6.30 6.81
CA LEU A 84 -6.34 5.10 5.98
C LEU A 84 -6.24 3.83 6.80
N ILE A 85 -5.29 3.76 7.75
CA ILE A 85 -5.18 2.63 8.67
C ILE A 85 -6.48 2.43 9.44
N TYR A 86 -7.05 3.51 9.98
CA TYR A 86 -8.33 3.42 10.68
C TYR A 86 -9.43 2.87 9.76
N GLN A 87 -9.55 3.37 8.53
CA GLN A 87 -10.54 2.90 7.56
C GLN A 87 -10.34 1.43 7.18
N ILE A 88 -9.09 1.00 6.95
CA ILE A 88 -8.76 -0.41 6.68
C ILE A 88 -9.12 -1.27 7.89
N GLN A 89 -8.84 -0.82 9.12
CA GLN A 89 -9.23 -1.54 10.33
C GLN A 89 -10.75 -1.70 10.43
N GLN A 90 -11.51 -0.65 10.15
CA GLN A 90 -12.98 -0.70 10.14
C GLN A 90 -13.46 -1.74 9.11
N ALA A 91 -12.98 -1.65 7.86
CA ALA A 91 -13.36 -2.58 6.80
C ALA A 91 -12.98 -4.04 7.12
N MET A 92 -11.79 -4.27 7.65
CA MET A 92 -11.26 -5.62 7.91
C MET A 92 -11.86 -6.25 9.17
N TYR A 93 -12.00 -5.51 10.27
CA TYR A 93 -12.38 -6.06 11.58
C TYR A 93 -13.86 -5.89 11.93
N LEU A 94 -14.47 -4.78 11.51
CA LEU A 94 -15.83 -4.39 11.89
C LEU A 94 -16.83 -4.52 10.74
N GLY A 95 -16.35 -4.67 9.50
CA GLY A 95 -17.18 -5.02 8.35
C GLY A 95 -17.71 -6.45 8.39
N ASN A 96 -18.46 -6.84 7.35
CA ASN A 96 -19.06 -8.18 7.23
C ASN A 96 -17.98 -9.28 7.33
N ARG A 97 -18.11 -10.19 8.30
CA ARG A 97 -17.14 -11.28 8.56
C ARG A 97 -17.22 -12.41 7.53
N ASP A 98 -18.34 -12.54 6.83
CA ASP A 98 -18.52 -13.58 5.81
C ASP A 98 -17.83 -13.20 4.48
N GLN A 99 -17.55 -11.91 4.29
CA GLN A 99 -16.86 -11.41 3.11
C GLN A 99 -15.35 -11.63 3.20
N ARG A 100 -14.77 -12.23 2.16
CA ARG A 100 -13.31 -12.33 1.99
C ARG A 100 -12.74 -10.98 1.59
N LYS A 101 -11.68 -10.56 2.27
CA LYS A 101 -11.03 -9.25 2.04
C LYS A 101 -9.53 -9.42 1.93
N ILE A 102 -8.90 -8.68 1.03
CA ILE A 102 -7.44 -8.70 0.86
C ILE A 102 -6.93 -7.26 0.88
N LEU A 103 -5.99 -6.99 1.78
CA LEU A 103 -5.23 -5.75 1.81
C LEU A 103 -3.94 -5.95 1.02
N PHE A 104 -3.76 -5.18 -0.05
CA PHE A 104 -2.48 -5.06 -0.74
C PHE A 104 -1.72 -3.85 -0.22
N ILE A 105 -0.44 -4.03 0.10
CA ILE A 105 0.47 -2.97 0.51
C ILE A 105 1.66 -3.02 -0.44
N ASP A 106 1.66 -2.11 -1.41
CA ASP A 106 2.77 -1.97 -2.34
C ASP A 106 3.88 -1.08 -1.77
N GLU A 107 5.12 -1.33 -2.17
CA GLU A 107 6.32 -0.61 -1.74
C GLU A 107 6.38 -0.38 -0.21
N ALA A 108 6.12 -1.44 0.54
CA ALA A 108 5.86 -1.34 1.98
C ALA A 108 7.08 -0.90 2.82
N TRP A 109 8.30 -0.89 2.26
CA TRP A 109 9.53 -0.62 3.04
C TRP A 109 9.49 0.74 3.75
N ASP A 110 8.98 1.79 3.10
CA ASP A 110 8.84 3.13 3.70
C ASP A 110 7.81 3.12 4.84
N LEU A 111 6.75 2.32 4.68
CA LEU A 111 5.71 2.15 5.70
C LEU A 111 6.21 1.35 6.91
N LEU A 112 7.07 0.36 6.69
CA LEU A 112 7.68 -0.45 7.75
C LEU A 112 8.71 0.34 8.58
N ALA A 113 9.30 1.39 8.01
CA ALA A 113 10.15 2.32 8.74
C ALA A 113 9.35 3.24 9.70
N LYS A 114 8.04 3.43 9.44
CA LYS A 114 7.18 4.34 10.22
C LYS A 114 6.48 3.60 11.36
N GLY A 115 7.00 3.72 12.58
CA GLY A 115 6.65 2.88 13.73
C GLY A 115 5.16 2.59 13.99
N ASN A 116 4.27 3.58 13.90
CA ASN A 116 2.83 3.37 14.09
C ASN A 116 2.20 2.51 12.97
N ILE A 117 2.64 2.73 11.74
CA ILE A 117 2.15 2.03 10.55
C ILE A 117 2.68 0.60 10.56
N ALA A 118 3.98 0.43 10.83
CA ALA A 118 4.61 -0.88 10.93
C ALA A 118 3.91 -1.78 11.96
N ARG A 119 3.55 -1.24 13.13
CA ARG A 119 2.78 -1.97 14.16
C ARG A 119 1.38 -2.36 13.70
N PHE A 120 0.71 -1.50 12.93
CA PHE A 120 -0.58 -1.85 12.33
C PHE A 120 -0.46 -3.04 11.37
N ILE A 121 0.52 -3.00 10.46
CA ILE A 121 0.73 -4.07 9.48
C ILE A 121 1.05 -5.38 10.22
N GLU A 122 1.97 -5.36 11.19
CA GLU A 122 2.29 -6.54 12.01
C GLU A 122 1.05 -7.11 12.71
N THR A 123 0.24 -6.25 13.34
CA THR A 123 -1.00 -6.66 14.02
C THR A 123 -2.00 -7.25 13.02
N GLY A 124 -2.09 -6.67 11.83
CA GLY A 124 -2.87 -7.16 10.70
C GLY A 124 -2.50 -8.60 10.34
N TYR A 125 -1.21 -8.87 10.13
CA TYR A 125 -0.72 -10.22 9.80
C TYR A 125 -1.09 -11.27 10.85
N ARG A 126 -1.14 -10.91 12.14
CA ARG A 126 -1.56 -11.84 13.21
C ARG A 126 -3.08 -12.04 13.28
N ARG A 127 -3.87 -11.04 12.88
CA ARG A 127 -5.32 -10.99 13.16
C ARG A 127 -6.22 -11.17 11.93
N PHE A 128 -5.85 -10.67 10.75
CA PHE A 128 -6.73 -10.65 9.57
C PHE A 128 -7.32 -12.02 9.21
N ARG A 129 -6.54 -13.10 9.35
CA ARG A 129 -7.02 -14.47 9.12
C ARG A 129 -8.25 -14.86 9.94
N LYS A 130 -8.41 -14.29 11.15
CA LYS A 130 -9.57 -14.55 12.04
C LYS A 130 -10.85 -13.85 11.56
N TYR A 131 -10.73 -12.92 10.63
CA TYR A 131 -11.81 -12.10 10.08
C TYR A 131 -12.00 -12.37 8.59
N ASN A 132 -11.65 -13.57 8.12
CA ASN A 132 -11.72 -13.96 6.71
C ASN A 132 -10.93 -13.02 5.78
N GLY A 133 -9.89 -12.38 6.33
CA GLY A 133 -9.06 -11.41 5.67
C GLY A 133 -7.63 -11.91 5.42
N ALA A 134 -6.97 -11.35 4.42
CA ALA A 134 -5.55 -11.54 4.16
C ALA A 134 -4.85 -10.20 3.94
N ALA A 135 -3.54 -10.18 4.13
CA ALA A 135 -2.66 -9.09 3.73
C ALA A 135 -1.56 -9.62 2.82
N ILE A 136 -1.23 -8.82 1.80
CA ILE A 136 -0.15 -9.06 0.86
C ILE A 136 0.74 -7.83 0.89
N THR A 137 1.99 -8.03 1.28
CA THR A 137 3.02 -6.99 1.34
C THR A 137 3.97 -7.22 0.17
N ILE A 138 4.19 -6.18 -0.63
CA ILE A 138 5.07 -6.22 -1.79
C ILE A 138 6.26 -5.29 -1.51
N THR A 139 7.46 -5.78 -1.78
CA THR A 139 8.72 -5.04 -1.64
C THR A 139 9.70 -5.47 -2.72
N GLN A 140 10.52 -4.55 -3.22
CA GLN A 140 11.52 -4.83 -4.25
C GLN A 140 12.71 -5.61 -3.71
N SER A 141 13.09 -5.35 -2.45
CA SER A 141 14.23 -5.95 -1.81
C SER A 141 13.79 -6.74 -0.58
N LEU A 142 14.20 -8.01 -0.54
CA LEU A 142 14.01 -8.84 0.64
C LEU A 142 14.73 -8.27 1.87
N ASN A 143 15.86 -7.60 1.69
CA ASN A 143 16.57 -6.96 2.80
C ASN A 143 15.71 -5.89 3.48
N ASP A 144 14.86 -5.19 2.74
CA ASP A 144 14.02 -4.13 3.29
C ASP A 144 13.01 -4.69 4.31
N LEU A 145 12.53 -5.91 4.05
CA LEU A 145 11.67 -6.63 4.98
C LEU A 145 12.44 -7.03 6.24
N TYR A 146 13.60 -7.67 6.08
CA TYR A 146 14.35 -8.22 7.22
C TYR A 146 15.19 -7.20 8.00
N ASN A 147 15.33 -5.97 7.52
CA ASN A 147 16.03 -4.91 8.23
C ASN A 147 15.18 -4.23 9.33
N SER A 148 13.88 -4.54 9.41
CA SER A 148 12.97 -4.02 10.44
C SER A 148 12.37 -5.14 11.30
N PRO A 149 12.19 -4.95 12.62
CA PRO A 149 11.52 -5.93 13.47
C PRO A 149 10.10 -6.29 12.98
N SER A 150 9.36 -5.29 12.52
CA SER A 150 8.00 -5.47 11.98
C SER A 150 8.02 -6.29 10.70
N GLY A 151 9.01 -6.08 9.81
CA GLY A 151 9.14 -6.84 8.58
C GLY A 151 9.57 -8.30 8.81
N VAL A 152 10.45 -8.57 9.79
CA VAL A 152 10.72 -9.94 10.26
C VAL A 152 9.43 -10.62 10.72
N ALA A 153 8.63 -9.93 11.55
CA ALA A 153 7.37 -10.47 12.02
C ALA A 153 6.36 -10.72 10.87
N ILE A 154 6.33 -9.86 9.85
CA ILE A 154 5.54 -10.07 8.63
C ILE A 154 6.00 -11.32 7.90
N ALA A 155 7.31 -11.50 7.69
CA ALA A 155 7.86 -12.67 7.01
C ALA A 155 7.53 -13.97 7.76
N GLU A 156 7.69 -13.99 9.09
CA GLU A 156 7.41 -15.16 9.93
C GLU A 156 5.92 -15.53 10.01
N ASN A 157 5.02 -14.54 9.92
CA ASN A 157 3.57 -14.77 9.94
C ASN A 157 2.97 -14.93 8.53
N SER A 158 3.78 -14.83 7.47
CA SER A 158 3.33 -15.02 6.10
C SER A 158 3.23 -16.51 5.77
N ALA A 159 2.02 -16.98 5.45
CA ALA A 159 1.80 -18.37 5.04
C ALA A 159 2.34 -18.69 3.64
N ASN A 160 2.44 -17.65 2.79
CA ASN A 160 2.90 -17.77 1.41
C ASN A 160 3.98 -16.72 1.15
N LEU A 161 5.06 -17.12 0.49
CA LEU A 161 6.10 -16.24 -0.03
C LEU A 161 6.17 -16.42 -1.54
N TYR A 162 6.22 -15.30 -2.26
CA TYR A 162 6.38 -15.28 -3.71
C TYR A 162 7.64 -14.46 -4.03
N LEU A 163 8.69 -15.15 -4.45
CA LEU A 163 10.01 -14.58 -4.64
C LEU A 163 10.29 -14.49 -6.14
N LEU A 164 10.32 -13.26 -6.64
CA LEU A 164 10.75 -12.96 -8.00
C LEU A 164 12.29 -12.91 -8.05
N TYR A 165 12.85 -12.54 -9.21
CA TYR A 165 14.29 -12.37 -9.37
C TYR A 165 14.89 -11.51 -8.26
N GLN A 166 16.01 -11.98 -7.70
CA GLN A 166 16.81 -11.27 -6.71
C GLN A 166 18.28 -11.32 -7.15
N LYS A 167 19.02 -10.25 -6.87
CA LYS A 167 20.46 -10.21 -7.15
C LYS A 167 21.20 -11.32 -6.37
N PRO A 168 22.20 -11.98 -6.95
CA PRO A 168 22.97 -13.04 -6.27
C PRO A 168 23.54 -12.62 -4.91
N GLU A 169 23.98 -11.37 -4.78
CA GLU A 169 24.53 -10.80 -3.55
C GLU A 169 23.46 -10.68 -2.45
N THR A 170 22.24 -10.28 -2.82
CA THR A 170 21.08 -10.21 -1.90
C THR A 170 20.75 -11.59 -1.37
N ILE A 171 20.68 -12.60 -2.25
CA ILE A 171 20.41 -13.99 -1.87
C ILE A 171 21.50 -14.50 -0.92
N GLN A 172 22.77 -14.23 -1.23
CA GLN A 172 23.88 -14.66 -0.38
C GLN A 172 23.86 -13.97 0.99
N SER A 173 23.53 -12.68 1.06
CA SER A 173 23.42 -11.95 2.32
C SER A 173 22.31 -12.52 3.21
N ILE A 174 21.13 -12.81 2.63
CA ILE A 174 19.99 -13.39 3.36
C ILE A 174 20.32 -14.78 3.89
N LYS A 175 21.03 -15.58 3.07
CA LYS A 175 21.52 -16.89 3.46
C LYS A 175 22.48 -16.81 4.65
N ASN A 176 23.47 -15.93 4.59
CA ASN A 176 24.47 -15.76 5.65
C ASN A 176 23.85 -15.27 6.97
N GLN A 177 22.77 -14.46 6.89
CA GLN A 177 22.05 -13.95 8.04
C GLN A 177 20.96 -14.89 8.55
N ASN A 178 20.81 -16.07 7.92
CA ASN A 178 19.79 -17.08 8.24
C ASN A 178 18.37 -16.51 8.31
N ARG A 179 18.05 -15.56 7.40
CA ARG A 179 16.78 -14.82 7.39
C ARG A 179 15.63 -15.58 6.71
N LEU A 180 15.96 -16.52 5.82
CA LEU A 180 14.99 -17.30 5.06
C LEU A 180 15.26 -18.81 5.19
N MET A 181 14.34 -19.52 5.83
CA MET A 181 14.49 -20.95 6.17
C MET A 181 14.01 -21.86 5.04
N ILE A 182 14.70 -21.85 3.90
CA ILE A 182 14.31 -22.60 2.68
C ILE A 182 15.26 -23.74 2.31
N GLY A 183 16.31 -23.96 3.11
CA GLY A 183 17.36 -24.94 2.86
C GLY A 183 18.21 -24.65 1.61
N GLU A 184 19.25 -25.44 1.41
CA GLU A 184 20.20 -25.27 0.29
C GLU A 184 19.54 -25.40 -1.09
N GLY A 185 18.61 -26.36 -1.24
CA GLY A 185 17.85 -26.55 -2.47
C GLY A 185 16.97 -25.34 -2.79
N GLY A 186 16.30 -24.76 -1.79
CA GLY A 186 15.49 -23.55 -1.96
C GLY A 186 16.33 -22.35 -2.40
N TYR A 187 17.51 -22.14 -1.81
CA TYR A 187 18.44 -21.10 -2.26
C TYR A 187 18.92 -21.33 -3.68
N THR A 188 19.09 -22.59 -4.10
CA THR A 188 19.45 -22.94 -5.48
C THR A 188 18.32 -22.57 -6.46
N PHE A 189 17.06 -22.88 -6.12
CA PHE A 189 15.92 -22.46 -6.91
C PHE A 189 15.78 -20.94 -6.98
N LEU A 190 15.92 -20.23 -5.85
CA LEU A 190 15.82 -18.77 -5.84
C LEU A 190 16.89 -18.11 -6.72
N LYS A 191 18.11 -18.67 -6.77
CA LYS A 191 19.18 -18.22 -7.66
C LYS A 191 18.89 -18.47 -9.14
N SER A 192 18.05 -19.44 -9.49
CA SER A 192 17.71 -19.75 -10.89
C SER A 192 16.51 -18.95 -11.41
N VAL A 193 15.72 -18.33 -10.53
CA VAL A 193 14.58 -17.48 -10.92
C VAL A 193 15.07 -16.37 -11.84
N HIS A 194 14.46 -16.23 -13.00
CA HIS A 194 14.80 -15.18 -13.97
C HIS A 194 13.56 -14.70 -14.72
N THR A 195 13.70 -13.56 -15.41
CA THR A 195 12.69 -13.07 -16.34
C THR A 195 13.25 -13.11 -17.75
N VAL A 196 12.50 -13.72 -18.67
CA VAL A 196 12.77 -13.64 -20.11
C VAL A 196 11.87 -12.55 -20.67
N THR A 197 12.44 -11.38 -20.93
CA THR A 197 11.71 -10.19 -21.37
C THR A 197 10.83 -10.52 -22.57
N GLY A 198 9.53 -10.31 -22.40
CA GLY A 198 8.53 -10.55 -23.43
C GLY A 198 8.03 -11.98 -23.59
N ALA A 199 8.54 -12.94 -22.82
CA ALA A 199 8.04 -14.32 -22.79
C ALA A 199 7.41 -14.67 -21.44
N TYR A 200 8.18 -14.66 -20.35
CA TYR A 200 7.69 -15.00 -19.01
C TYR A 200 8.55 -14.41 -17.89
N SER A 201 7.98 -14.33 -16.70
CA SER A 201 8.71 -14.11 -15.45
C SER A 201 8.57 -15.33 -14.55
N GLU A 202 9.66 -15.82 -13.98
CA GLU A 202 9.62 -16.90 -13.00
C GLU A 202 9.36 -16.35 -11.59
N ILE A 203 8.59 -17.12 -10.82
CA ILE A 203 8.24 -16.85 -9.43
C ILE A 203 8.54 -18.10 -8.64
N PHE A 204 9.48 -18.02 -7.70
CA PHE A 204 9.68 -19.08 -6.71
C PHE A 204 8.67 -18.88 -5.59
N PHE A 205 7.67 -19.76 -5.52
CA PHE A 205 6.65 -19.72 -4.49
C PHE A 205 6.96 -20.75 -3.40
N ILE A 206 6.68 -20.37 -2.15
CA ILE A 206 6.73 -21.22 -0.97
C ILE A 206 5.39 -21.05 -0.27
N THR A 207 4.66 -22.14 -0.14
CA THR A 207 3.31 -22.15 0.44
C THR A 207 3.19 -23.33 1.40
N SER A 208 2.09 -23.37 2.17
CA SER A 208 1.75 -24.52 3.00
C SER A 208 1.54 -25.82 2.21
N TYR A 209 1.34 -25.74 0.89
CA TYR A 209 1.10 -26.89 0.02
C TYR A 209 2.37 -27.39 -0.69
N GLY A 210 3.47 -26.64 -0.59
CA GLY A 210 4.73 -26.96 -1.25
C GLY A 210 5.43 -25.73 -1.79
N ALA A 211 6.59 -25.97 -2.40
CA ALA A 211 7.42 -24.94 -3.01
C ALA A 211 7.85 -25.34 -4.42
N GLY A 212 8.01 -24.36 -5.30
CA GLY A 212 8.41 -24.58 -6.69
C GLY A 212 8.53 -23.30 -7.49
N ILE A 213 8.98 -23.41 -8.73
CA ILE A 213 9.08 -22.29 -9.67
C ILE A 213 7.87 -22.34 -10.61
N GLY A 214 7.07 -21.27 -10.61
CA GLY A 214 6.01 -21.04 -11.58
C GLY A 214 6.45 -20.00 -12.61
N ARG A 215 5.88 -20.07 -13.82
CA ARG A 215 6.09 -19.07 -14.87
C ARG A 215 4.82 -18.25 -15.06
N LEU A 216 4.93 -16.94 -14.87
CA LEU A 216 3.91 -15.97 -15.24
C LEU A 216 4.08 -15.63 -16.73
N MET A 217 3.17 -16.15 -17.55
CA MET A 217 3.01 -15.78 -18.96
C MET A 217 1.78 -14.91 -19.09
N VAL A 218 1.93 -13.74 -19.69
CA VAL A 218 0.83 -12.82 -19.96
C VAL A 218 0.66 -12.65 -21.47
N ASP A 219 -0.59 -12.50 -21.90
CA ASP A 219 -0.89 -12.21 -23.29
C ASP A 219 -0.39 -10.80 -23.69
N ARG A 220 -0.37 -10.51 -25.00
CA ARG A 220 0.16 -9.24 -25.51
C ARG A 220 -0.63 -8.02 -25.03
N TYR A 221 -1.94 -8.14 -24.84
CA TYR A 221 -2.78 -7.05 -24.34
C TYR A 221 -2.37 -6.71 -22.90
N THR A 222 -2.33 -7.71 -22.02
CA THR A 222 -1.92 -7.54 -20.62
C THR A 222 -0.48 -7.00 -20.52
N LYS A 223 0.42 -7.44 -21.41
CA LYS A 223 1.79 -6.93 -21.48
C LYS A 223 1.85 -5.44 -21.79
N LEU A 224 1.05 -4.96 -22.76
CA LEU A 224 0.97 -3.55 -23.11
C LEU A 224 0.29 -2.73 -22.00
N LEU A 225 -0.76 -3.29 -21.37
CA LEU A 225 -1.48 -2.65 -20.29
C LEU A 225 -0.59 -2.32 -19.09
N TYR A 226 0.35 -3.20 -18.76
CA TYR A 226 1.29 -3.02 -17.65
C TYR A 226 2.67 -2.50 -18.07
N SER A 227 2.86 -2.15 -19.35
CA SER A 227 4.18 -1.76 -19.84
C SER A 227 4.59 -0.41 -19.29
N THR A 228 5.81 -0.36 -18.75
CA THR A 228 6.51 0.87 -18.39
C THR A 228 7.50 1.30 -19.48
N HIS A 229 7.55 0.60 -20.62
CA HIS A 229 8.50 0.90 -21.68
C HIS A 229 8.11 2.23 -22.37
N PRO A 230 9.04 3.17 -22.59
CA PRO A 230 8.73 4.48 -23.14
C PRO A 230 8.03 4.44 -24.51
N ASP A 231 8.35 3.44 -25.33
CA ASP A 231 7.73 3.28 -26.65
C ASP A 231 6.27 2.86 -26.56
N ASP A 232 5.96 1.85 -25.73
CA ASP A 232 4.59 1.36 -25.51
C ASP A 232 3.71 2.48 -24.92
N ILE A 233 4.22 3.20 -23.91
CA ILE A 233 3.51 4.33 -23.29
C ILE A 233 3.23 5.42 -24.32
N ARG A 234 4.23 5.78 -25.13
CA ARG A 234 4.08 6.80 -26.17
C ARG A 234 3.04 6.39 -27.19
N GLU A 235 3.05 5.14 -27.61
CA GLU A 235 2.15 4.62 -28.63
C GLU A 235 0.69 4.57 -28.13
N ILE A 236 0.48 4.12 -26.89
CA ILE A 236 -0.84 4.17 -26.23
C ILE A 236 -1.29 5.63 -26.12
N ALA A 237 -0.45 6.52 -25.60
CA ALA A 237 -0.78 7.93 -25.41
C ALA A 237 -1.14 8.66 -26.71
N GLN A 238 -0.51 8.32 -27.83
CA GLN A 238 -0.85 8.89 -29.14
C GLN A 238 -2.28 8.53 -29.56
N ARG A 239 -2.72 7.30 -29.29
CA ARG A 239 -4.08 6.83 -29.57
C ARG A 239 -5.10 7.39 -28.60
N THR A 240 -4.77 7.48 -27.30
CA THR A 240 -5.65 8.11 -26.30
C THR A 240 -5.88 9.60 -26.61
N ARG A 241 -4.87 10.32 -27.10
CA ARG A 241 -5.02 11.72 -27.55
C ARG A 241 -5.96 11.89 -28.74
N ARG A 242 -6.22 10.83 -29.51
CA ARG A 242 -7.21 10.82 -30.61
C ARG A 242 -8.62 10.49 -30.13
N GLY A 243 -8.83 10.31 -28.82
CA GLY A 243 -10.13 10.05 -28.21
C GLY A 243 -10.41 8.59 -27.87
N MET A 244 -9.49 7.67 -28.14
CA MET A 244 -9.62 6.27 -27.73
C MET A 244 -9.47 6.13 -26.21
N THR A 245 -10.17 5.18 -25.61
CA THR A 245 -9.85 4.68 -24.27
C THR A 245 -8.53 3.92 -24.27
N THR A 246 -7.94 3.69 -23.10
CA THR A 246 -6.70 2.89 -22.98
C THR A 246 -6.88 1.47 -23.54
N ALA A 247 -8.05 0.85 -23.31
CA ALA A 247 -8.35 -0.48 -23.83
C ALA A 247 -8.39 -0.50 -25.36
N GLU A 248 -9.15 0.42 -25.96
CA GLU A 248 -9.23 0.57 -27.43
C GLU A 248 -7.86 0.88 -28.05
N ALA A 249 -7.06 1.73 -27.39
CA ALA A 249 -5.71 2.05 -27.84
C ALA A 249 -4.81 0.81 -27.88
N ILE A 250 -4.88 -0.06 -26.87
CA ILE A 250 -4.10 -1.30 -26.84
C ILE A 250 -4.60 -2.27 -27.92
N GLU A 251 -5.91 -2.42 -28.09
CA GLU A 251 -6.48 -3.27 -29.16
C GLU A 251 -6.05 -2.81 -30.55
N ASP A 252 -6.04 -1.49 -30.80
CA ASP A 252 -5.58 -0.94 -32.07
C ASP A 252 -4.08 -1.21 -32.34
N ILE A 253 -3.23 -1.12 -31.30
CA ILE A 253 -1.80 -1.50 -31.40
C ILE A 253 -1.64 -2.98 -31.75
N LEU A 254 -2.46 -3.85 -31.17
CA LEU A 254 -2.37 -5.30 -31.42
C LEU A 254 -2.86 -5.70 -32.81
N ASN A 255 -3.74 -4.90 -33.41
CA ASN A 255 -4.32 -5.13 -34.73
C ASN A 255 -3.57 -4.43 -35.87
N SER A 256 -2.60 -3.57 -35.55
CA SER A 256 -1.71 -2.88 -36.50
C SER A 256 -0.52 -3.74 -36.90
#